data_AF-A0A937FKH9-F1
#
_entry.id   AF-A0A937FKH9-F1
#
_cell.length_a   1.000
_cell.length_b   1.000
_cell.length_c   1.000
_cell.angle_alpha   90.00
_cell.angle_beta   90.00
_cell.angle_gamma   90.00
#
_symmetry.space_group_name_H-M   'P 1'
#
loop_
_entity.id
_entity.type
_entity.pdbx_description
1 polymer ?
#
loop_
_entity_poly.entity_id
_entity_poly.type
_entity_poly.pdbx_seq_one_letter_code
_entity_poly.pdbx_strand_id
1 'polypeptide(L)' 'MNNELVKLLAEYKEEKRCLEMGIEWLREKDYAKGKLEKVNVIIADLEKLVN' A
#
# COMPACT_ATOMS: atom_id res chain seq x y z
N MET A 1 15.53 -10.44 -9.86
CA MET A 1 14.36 -10.84 -9.03
C MET A 1 14.31 -10.09 -7.71
N ASN A 2 15.27 -10.24 -6.79
CA ASN A 2 15.13 -9.61 -5.46
C ASN A 2 15.07 -8.07 -5.49
N ASN A 3 15.88 -7.41 -6.34
CA ASN A 3 15.88 -5.94 -6.45
C ASN A 3 14.58 -5.34 -7.01
N GLU A 4 13.94 -5.98 -7.99
CA GLU A 4 12.67 -5.51 -8.54
C GLU A 4 11.54 -5.66 -7.51
N LEU A 5 11.56 -6.74 -6.74
CA LEU A 5 10.59 -7.02 -5.68
C LEU A 5 10.74 -6.05 -4.50
N VAL A 6 11.98 -5.74 -4.11
CA VAL A 6 12.27 -4.69 -3.11
C VAL A 6 11.82 -3.32 -3.58
N LYS A 7 12.05 -2.98 -4.86
CA LYS A 7 11.59 -1.72 -5.44
C LYS A 7 10.07 -1.63 -5.44
N LEU A 8 9.39 -2.69 -5.88
CA LEU A 8 7.93 -2.76 -5.90
C LEU A 8 7.34 -2.63 -4.48
N LEU A 9 7.96 -3.28 -3.49
CA LEU A 9 7.56 -3.13 -2.09
C LEU A 9 7.70 -1.68 -1.61
N ALA A 10 8.78 -0.99 -1.99
CA ALA A 10 8.97 0.42 -1.65
C ALA A 10 7.92 1.32 -2.32
N GLU A 11 7.57 1.06 -3.58
CA GLU A 11 6.53 1.77 -4.33
C GLU A 11 5.16 1.63 -3.64
N TYR A 12 4.77 0.43 -3.24
CA TYR A 12 3.50 0.21 -2.51
C TYR A 12 3.49 0.83 -1.11
N LYS A 13 4.63 0.84 -0.40
CA LYS A 13 4.74 1.53 0.89
C LYS A 13 4.55 3.04 0.75
N GLU A 14 5.05 3.63 -0.33
CA GLU A 14 4.84 5.05 -0.63
C GLU A 14 3.39 5.34 -1.07
N GLU A 15 2.78 4.46 -1.87
CA GLU A 15 1.36 4.57 -2.23
C GLU A 15 0.47 4.54 -0.98
N LYS A 16 0.73 3.61 -0.05
CA LYS A 16 0.05 3.54 1.24
C LYS A 16 0.14 4.88 1.99
N ARG A 17 1.34 5.44 2.11
CA ARG A 17 1.57 6.74 2.79
C ARG A 17 0.74 7.85 2.15
N CYS A 18 0.71 7.92 0.82
CA CYS A 18 -0.08 8.90 0.08
C CYS A 18 -1.58 8.74 0.32
N LEU A 19 -2.08 7.49 0.31
CA LEU A 19 -3.49 7.20 0.58
C LEU A 19 -3.89 7.59 2.00
N GLU A 20 -3.07 7.26 3.00
CA GLU A 20 -3.31 7.63 4.41
C GLU A 20 -3.38 9.15 4.60
N MET A 21 -2.52 9.91 3.91
CA MET A 21 -2.58 11.39 3.92
C MET A 21 -3.87 11.92 3.30
N GLY A 22 -4.32 11.34 2.19
CA GLY A 22 -5.50 11.82 1.45
C GLY A 22 -6.84 11.40 2.06
N ILE A 23 -6.90 10.25 2.75
CA ILE A 23 -8.13 9.70 3.33
C ILE A 23 -8.78 10.65 4.34
N GLU A 24 -7.97 11.39 5.10
CA GLU A 24 -8.47 12.33 6.10
C GLU A 24 -9.25 13.51 5.50
N TRP A 25 -9.06 13.79 4.20
CA TRP A 25 -9.72 14.90 3.51
C TRP A 25 -10.99 14.47 2.78
N LEU A 26 -11.31 13.17 2.76
CA LEU A 26 -12.48 12.63 2.07
C LEU A 26 -13.73 12.69 2.95
N ARG A 27 -14.84 13.13 2.37
CA ARG A 27 -16.16 13.11 3.03
C ARG A 27 -16.68 11.69 3.24
N GLU A 28 -16.39 10.79 2.31
CA GLU A 28 -16.74 9.37 2.37
C GLU A 28 -15.46 8.53 2.46
N LYS A 29 -15.18 8.02 3.66
CA LYS A 29 -13.93 7.32 3.95
C LYS A 29 -13.99 5.83 3.62
N ASP A 30 -15.16 5.21 3.54
CA ASP A 30 -15.29 3.74 3.43
C ASP A 30 -14.71 3.19 2.13
N TYR A 31 -14.98 3.84 1.00
CA TYR A 31 -14.40 3.45 -0.29
C TYR A 31 -12.87 3.57 -0.29
N ALA A 32 -12.35 4.64 0.32
CA ALA A 32 -10.91 4.90 0.38
C ALA A 32 -10.20 3.96 1.37
N LYS A 33 -10.82 3.63 2.49
CA LYS A 33 -10.37 2.57 3.41
C LYS A 33 -10.30 1.22 2.70
N GLY A 34 -11.30 0.88 1.90
CA GLY A 34 -11.28 -0.36 1.09
C GLY A 34 -10.13 -0.41 0.08
N LYS A 35 -9.70 0.72 -0.48
CA LYS A 35 -8.49 0.79 -1.31
C LYS A 35 -7.21 0.62 -0.48
N LEU A 36 -7.14 1.28 0.68
CA LEU A 36 -6.00 1.15 1.60
C LEU A 36 -5.83 -0.30 2.08
N GLU A 37 -6.93 -1.00 2.36
CA GLU A 37 -6.94 -2.42 2.74
C GLU A 37 -6.26 -3.28 1.67
N LYS A 38 -6.58 -3.05 0.39
CA LYS A 38 -5.96 -3.78 -0.73
C LYS A 38 -4.46 -3.54 -0.82
N VAL A 39 -4.02 -2.29 -0.67
CA VAL A 39 -2.59 -1.94 -0.65
C VAL A 39 -1.88 -2.62 0.51
N ASN A 40 -2.48 -2.68 1.70
CA ASN A 40 -1.92 -3.40 2.85
C ASN A 40 -1.75 -4.90 2.58
N VAL A 41 -2.72 -5.55 1.92
CA VAL A 41 -2.62 -6.97 1.54
C VAL A 41 -1.46 -7.20 0.58
N ILE A 42 -1.32 -6.35 -0.46
CA ILE A 42 -0.23 -6.45 -1.43
C ILE A 42 1.13 -6.28 -0.75
N ILE A 43 1.27 -5.30 0.14
CA ILE A 43 2.51 -5.11 0.91
C ILE A 43 2.84 -6.36 1.72
N ALA A 44 1.86 -6.91 2.44
CA ALA A 44 2.08 -8.10 3.27
C ALA A 44 2.51 -9.32 2.45
N ASP A 45 1.97 -9.50 1.25
CA ASP A 45 2.38 -10.59 0.36
C ASP A 45 3.77 -10.36 -0.25
N LEU A 46 4.10 -9.12 -0.63
CA LEU A 46 5.44 -8.77 -1.08
C LEU A 46 6.49 -8.96 0.02
N GLU A 47 6.19 -8.60 1.28
CA GLU A 47 7.10 -8.81 2.41
C GLU A 47 7.39 -10.30 2.67
N LYS A 48 6.44 -11.20 2.41
CA LYS A 48 6.67 -12.65 2.49
C LYS A 48 7.55 -13.19 1.36
N LEU A 49 7.64 -12.48 0.24
CA LEU A 49 8.42 -12.87 -0.93
C LEU A 49 9.85 -12.29 -0.91
N VAL A 50 10.07 -11.21 -0.18
CA VAL A 50 11.40 -10.60 0.04
C VAL A 50 12.18 -11.30 1.15
N ASN A 51 11.49 -11.90 2.12
CA ASN A 51 12.06 -12.69 3.22
C ASN A 51 12.22 -14.17 2.85
#